data_AF-A0A9W7DH56-F1
#
_entry.id   AF-A0A9W7DH56-F1
#
_cell.length_a   1.000
_cell.length_b   1.000
_cell.length_c   1.000
_cell.angle_alpha   90.00
_cell.angle_beta   90.00
_cell.angle_gamma   90.00
#
_symmetry.space_group_name_H-M   'P 1'
#
loop_
_entity.id
_entity.type
_entity.pdbx_description
1 polymer ?
#
loop_
_entity_poly.entity_id
_entity_poly.type
_entity_poly.pdbx_seq_one_letter_code
_entity_poly.pdbx_strand_id
1 'polypeptide(L)'
;MLSQITIFSLLASLLVHAAPTSTPDDNSGSSGTASLYGQCGGIDWTGATQCEDGSTCVSQNEYYYQCKSTYATKTASTSTALNHYATVSAYASAVSKYSGVQASNDSFDTTEVVATSTSFRTVTITSGTKTLGASTFAHQDEPSSSAQSSDSASESSSKTISSSNFDSNVNSSSSKLNSNSTSSLISSSRSSSTNIKSISGGVSGTNGKTTYYWDCCSPAFVWAGHYSGVESGVTGCDSNDKPLAYSSSLKSGCQSGGNTFSCSNQHAFSVSDDLAYGFAAGKLAEMTNEEMACTCFKLTFTSSAIAGKQMVVQITNTGVYSDDHHFDLAMPGGGVGDFTTGCTSEFGSGYTWGKTYGGISSLSDCENLPEILQTGCKFRFQWLQGADNPTVKYEQVVCPSELTSISGCTRNDE
;
A
#
# COMPACT_ATOMS: atom_id res chain seq x y z
N MET A 1 -89.25 42.25 -4.54
CA MET A 1 -89.45 42.00 -5.98
C MET A 1 -88.12 41.48 -6.50
N LEU A 2 -88.03 40.26 -7.06
CA LEU A 2 -88.25 39.93 -8.48
C LEU A 2 -87.27 40.68 -9.42
N SER A 3 -86.57 40.04 -10.39
CA SER A 3 -86.50 38.61 -10.75
C SER A 3 -85.28 38.27 -11.64
N GLN A 4 -85.01 36.96 -11.80
CA GLN A 4 -84.33 36.28 -12.93
C GLN A 4 -82.93 36.69 -13.44
N ILE A 5 -81.96 35.81 -13.17
CA ILE A 5 -81.30 34.91 -14.16
C ILE A 5 -81.03 35.47 -15.57
N THR A 6 -79.75 35.53 -15.96
CA THR A 6 -79.24 34.89 -17.20
C THR A 6 -77.78 34.48 -17.00
N ILE A 7 -77.34 33.37 -17.58
CA ILE A 7 -75.95 32.89 -17.58
C ILE A 7 -75.33 33.19 -18.95
N PHE A 8 -74.11 33.71 -18.99
CA PHE A 8 -73.20 33.51 -20.13
C PHE A 8 -71.74 33.49 -19.67
N SER A 9 -70.98 32.51 -20.16
CA SER A 9 -69.57 32.30 -19.78
C SER A 9 -68.64 33.26 -20.52
N LEU A 10 -67.64 33.81 -19.81
CA LEU A 10 -66.40 34.28 -20.41
C LEU A 10 -65.22 33.69 -19.63
N LEU A 11 -64.13 33.35 -20.32
CA LEU A 11 -63.03 32.59 -19.74
C LEU A 11 -62.11 33.48 -18.88
N ALA A 12 -61.77 33.00 -17.68
CA ALA A 12 -60.62 33.50 -16.93
C ALA A 12 -59.41 32.57 -17.18
N SER A 13 -58.39 33.08 -17.86
CA SER A 13 -57.15 32.33 -18.12
C SER A 13 -56.29 32.23 -16.87
N LEU A 14 -56.38 31.13 -16.12
CA LEU A 14 -55.34 30.77 -15.16
C LEU A 14 -54.12 30.22 -15.89
N LEU A 15 -52.96 30.86 -15.75
CA LEU A 15 -51.68 30.18 -15.97
C LEU A 15 -51.41 29.26 -14.77
N VAL A 16 -51.67 27.97 -14.95
CA VAL A 16 -51.18 26.93 -14.02
C VAL A 16 -49.79 26.51 -14.50
N HIS A 17 -48.75 26.76 -13.69
CA HIS A 17 -47.42 26.21 -13.95
C HIS A 17 -47.44 24.71 -13.62
N ALA A 18 -47.53 23.87 -14.64
CA ALA A 18 -47.37 22.43 -14.49
C ALA A 18 -45.87 22.08 -14.40
N ALA A 19 -45.51 21.20 -13.46
CA ALA A 19 -44.20 20.56 -13.46
C ALA A 19 -44.12 19.53 -14.61
N PRO A 20 -42.92 19.28 -15.19
CA PRO A 20 -42.77 18.29 -16.25
C PRO A 20 -42.91 16.87 -15.70
N THR A 21 -44.06 16.23 -15.96
CA THR A 21 -44.27 14.80 -15.69
C THR A 21 -43.50 13.98 -16.73
N SER A 22 -42.41 13.32 -16.34
CA SER A 22 -41.70 12.38 -17.22
C SER A 22 -42.52 11.11 -17.39
N THR A 23 -43.06 10.89 -18.59
CA THR A 23 -43.63 9.60 -19.01
C THR A 23 -42.54 8.54 -19.16
N PRO A 24 -42.88 7.24 -19.04
CA PRO A 24 -41.99 6.18 -19.49
C PRO A 24 -41.98 6.19 -21.03
N ASP A 25 -40.90 6.68 -21.64
CA ASP A 25 -40.73 6.60 -23.09
C ASP A 25 -40.41 5.16 -23.51
N ASP A 26 -41.23 4.65 -24.43
CA ASP A 26 -41.14 3.28 -24.94
C ASP A 26 -40.16 3.18 -26.13
N ASN A 27 -39.74 1.96 -26.45
CA ASN A 27 -38.58 1.67 -27.27
C ASN A 27 -38.71 2.14 -28.73
N SER A 28 -37.79 3.01 -29.17
CA SER A 28 -37.58 3.34 -30.58
C SER A 28 -36.09 3.53 -30.89
N GLY A 29 -35.60 2.76 -31.87
CA GLY A 29 -34.17 2.66 -32.16
C GLY A 29 -33.54 3.97 -32.62
N SER A 30 -32.67 4.54 -31.77
CA SER A 30 -31.87 5.72 -32.11
C SER A 30 -30.45 5.29 -32.51
N SER A 31 -29.99 5.75 -33.67
CA SER A 31 -28.63 5.55 -34.19
C SER A 31 -27.61 6.44 -33.46
N GLY A 32 -27.60 6.36 -32.13
CA GLY A 32 -26.70 7.11 -31.27
C GLY A 32 -25.30 6.51 -31.20
N THR A 33 -24.39 7.28 -30.60
CA THR A 33 -23.05 6.84 -30.24
C THR A 33 -23.06 6.40 -28.78
N ALA A 34 -22.52 5.22 -28.48
CA ALA A 34 -22.37 4.72 -27.11
C ALA A 34 -21.21 5.44 -26.40
N SER A 35 -21.43 5.83 -25.14
CA SER A 35 -20.39 6.41 -24.31
C SER A 35 -19.29 5.40 -23.99
N LEU A 36 -18.15 5.86 -23.50
CA LEU A 36 -17.11 5.02 -22.92
C LEU A 36 -17.73 4.10 -21.84
N TYR A 37 -17.31 2.83 -21.85
CA TYR A 37 -17.86 1.71 -21.08
C TYR A 37 -19.34 1.34 -21.35
N GLY A 38 -20.03 2.03 -22.27
CA GLY A 38 -21.37 1.66 -22.75
C GLY A 38 -21.39 0.42 -23.63
N GLN A 39 -22.56 -0.22 -23.76
CA GLN A 39 -22.74 -1.35 -24.68
C GLN A 39 -22.82 -0.88 -26.13
N CYS A 40 -22.11 -1.58 -27.01
CA CYS A 40 -21.97 -1.24 -28.43
C CYS A 40 -22.20 -2.44 -29.37
N GLY A 41 -22.66 -3.58 -28.85
CA GLY A 41 -22.85 -4.80 -29.62
C GLY A 41 -23.12 -6.02 -28.74
N GLY A 42 -23.24 -7.16 -29.41
CA GLY A 42 -23.66 -8.45 -28.85
C GLY A 42 -24.82 -9.05 -29.65
N ILE A 43 -25.07 -10.35 -29.47
CA ILE A 43 -26.27 -11.03 -29.96
C ILE A 43 -27.52 -10.30 -29.43
N ASP A 44 -28.52 -10.10 -30.29
CA ASP A 44 -29.78 -9.39 -30.05
C ASP A 44 -29.68 -7.92 -29.60
N TRP A 45 -28.48 -7.31 -29.61
CA TRP A 45 -28.31 -5.88 -29.34
C TRP A 45 -28.82 -5.01 -30.48
N THR A 46 -29.78 -4.13 -30.18
CA THR A 46 -30.43 -3.21 -31.14
C THR A 46 -30.11 -1.73 -30.91
N GLY A 47 -29.24 -1.42 -29.95
CA GLY A 47 -28.84 -0.06 -29.60
C GLY A 47 -27.67 0.49 -30.42
N ALA A 48 -26.99 1.51 -29.87
CA ALA A 48 -25.81 2.12 -30.45
C ALA A 48 -24.71 1.10 -30.77
N THR A 49 -23.97 1.28 -31.88
CA THR A 49 -22.88 0.37 -32.29
C THR A 49 -21.55 1.07 -32.59
N GLN A 50 -21.56 2.40 -32.74
CA GLN A 50 -20.35 3.21 -32.70
C GLN A 50 -20.11 3.72 -31.27
N CYS A 51 -18.85 3.92 -30.92
CA CYS A 51 -18.43 4.43 -29.62
C CYS A 51 -17.93 5.87 -29.72
N GLU A 52 -17.95 6.61 -28.61
CA GLU A 52 -17.57 8.03 -28.60
C GLU A 52 -16.08 8.27 -28.89
N ASP A 53 -15.75 9.46 -29.40
CA ASP A 53 -14.40 9.81 -29.86
C ASP A 53 -13.35 9.57 -28.77
N GLY A 54 -12.31 8.79 -29.10
CA GLY A 54 -11.33 8.31 -28.11
C GLY A 54 -11.64 6.92 -27.53
N SER A 55 -12.65 6.22 -28.05
CA SER A 55 -12.99 4.85 -27.68
C SER A 55 -13.33 3.97 -28.90
N THR A 56 -13.48 2.66 -28.69
CA THR A 56 -13.73 1.66 -29.74
C THR A 56 -14.52 0.48 -29.16
N CYS A 57 -15.39 -0.11 -29.98
CA CYS A 57 -16.22 -1.25 -29.55
C CYS A 57 -15.40 -2.54 -29.47
N VAL A 58 -15.34 -3.15 -28.28
CA VAL A 58 -14.59 -4.39 -28.01
C VAL A 58 -15.53 -5.45 -27.44
N SER A 59 -15.65 -6.58 -28.13
CA SER A 59 -16.38 -7.77 -27.65
C SER A 59 -15.82 -8.27 -26.30
N GLN A 60 -16.68 -8.40 -25.29
CA GLN A 60 -16.33 -9.06 -24.03
C GLN A 60 -16.79 -10.52 -24.02
N ASN A 61 -17.96 -10.77 -24.59
CA ASN A 61 -18.49 -12.09 -24.94
C ASN A 61 -19.45 -11.95 -26.14
N GLU A 62 -20.06 -13.04 -26.59
CA GLU A 62 -20.97 -13.04 -27.74
C GLU A 62 -22.24 -12.19 -27.54
N TYR A 63 -22.72 -12.02 -26.30
CA TYR A 63 -23.92 -11.22 -25.95
C TYR A 63 -23.61 -9.77 -25.56
N TYR A 64 -22.34 -9.41 -25.32
CA TYR A 64 -21.98 -8.10 -24.78
C TYR A 64 -20.64 -7.57 -25.32
N TYR A 65 -20.71 -6.50 -26.11
CA TYR A 65 -19.55 -5.74 -26.58
C TYR A 65 -19.58 -4.34 -25.95
N GLN A 66 -18.42 -3.81 -25.58
CA GLN A 66 -18.29 -2.59 -24.77
C GLN A 66 -17.34 -1.57 -25.39
N CYS A 67 -17.68 -0.29 -25.30
CA CYS A 67 -16.77 0.81 -25.68
C CYS A 67 -15.60 0.92 -24.71
N LYS A 68 -14.36 0.81 -25.20
CA LYS A 68 -13.13 0.92 -24.40
C LYS A 68 -12.17 1.94 -25.01
N SER A 69 -11.38 2.61 -24.17
CA SER A 69 -10.56 3.75 -24.61
C SER A 69 -9.42 3.32 -25.55
N THR A 70 -9.13 4.16 -26.55
CA THR A 70 -8.02 3.96 -27.50
C THR A 70 -6.71 4.63 -27.07
N TYR A 71 -6.68 5.37 -25.95
CA TYR A 71 -5.50 6.14 -25.55
C TYR A 71 -4.28 5.31 -25.10
N ALA A 72 -4.41 3.98 -25.02
CA ALA A 72 -3.30 3.07 -24.71
C ALA A 72 -2.23 2.95 -25.83
N THR A 73 -2.49 3.41 -27.06
CA THR A 73 -1.61 3.20 -28.22
C THR A 73 -1.04 4.49 -28.82
N LYS A 74 -0.17 5.18 -28.07
CA LYS A 74 0.69 6.26 -28.63
C LYS A 74 2.17 6.16 -28.26
N THR A 75 2.75 4.98 -28.46
CA THR A 75 4.21 4.78 -28.46
C THR A 75 4.89 5.75 -29.43
N ALA A 76 5.84 6.55 -28.94
CA ALA A 76 6.58 7.52 -29.73
C ALA A 76 7.65 6.84 -30.61
N SER A 77 7.22 6.20 -31.70
CA SER A 77 8.11 5.63 -32.69
C SER A 77 8.80 6.72 -33.52
N THR A 78 10.07 7.00 -33.24
CA THR A 78 10.94 7.75 -34.16
C THR A 78 12.35 7.16 -34.10
N SER A 79 12.71 6.38 -35.11
CA SER A 79 14.01 5.73 -35.20
C SER A 79 15.04 6.64 -35.87
N THR A 80 16.24 6.71 -35.29
CA THR A 80 17.47 6.98 -36.03
C THR A 80 18.62 6.28 -35.33
N ALA A 81 19.00 5.11 -35.82
CA ALA A 81 20.24 4.46 -35.40
C ALA A 81 21.41 5.14 -36.10
N LEU A 82 22.37 5.66 -35.34
CA LEU A 82 23.67 6.09 -35.86
C LEU A 82 24.79 5.50 -35.01
N ASN A 83 25.76 4.88 -35.69
CA ASN A 83 26.90 4.27 -35.05
C ASN A 83 27.83 5.34 -34.46
N HIS A 84 28.30 5.11 -33.24
CA HIS A 84 29.61 5.60 -32.80
C HIS A 84 30.34 4.51 -32.00
N TYR A 85 31.28 3.86 -32.69
CA TYR A 85 32.41 3.18 -32.05
C TYR A 85 33.46 4.24 -31.67
N ALA A 86 34.24 3.94 -30.63
CA ALA A 86 35.15 4.86 -29.93
C ALA A 86 34.41 5.98 -29.14
N THR A 87 34.89 6.39 -27.97
CA THR A 87 36.23 6.24 -27.39
C THR A 87 36.23 5.66 -25.96
N VAL A 88 37.24 4.85 -25.64
CA VAL A 88 37.56 4.46 -24.26
C VAL A 88 38.75 5.28 -23.78
N SER A 89 38.51 6.33 -23.00
CA SER A 89 39.54 7.02 -22.21
C SER A 89 38.93 8.01 -21.18
N ALA A 90 39.78 8.54 -20.29
CA ALA A 90 39.54 9.73 -19.45
C ALA A 90 38.62 9.63 -18.22
N TYR A 91 38.71 8.55 -17.42
CA TYR A 91 38.44 8.60 -15.97
C TYR A 91 39.60 8.03 -15.12
N ALA A 92 40.81 8.52 -15.41
CA ALA A 92 42.05 8.11 -14.73
C ALA A 92 43.02 9.29 -14.53
N SER A 93 42.60 10.34 -13.82
CA SER A 93 43.44 11.53 -13.53
C SER A 93 43.01 12.27 -12.25
N ALA A 94 42.93 11.54 -11.13
CA ALA A 94 42.58 12.12 -9.82
C ALA A 94 43.42 11.62 -8.62
N VAL A 95 44.44 10.78 -8.84
CA VAL A 95 45.35 10.30 -7.77
C VAL A 95 46.81 10.40 -8.24
N SER A 96 47.47 11.52 -7.93
CA SER A 96 48.92 11.72 -8.20
C SER A 96 49.48 12.87 -7.36
N LYS A 97 49.45 12.74 -6.02
CA LYS A 97 50.17 13.66 -5.12
C LYS A 97 50.42 13.13 -3.69
N TYR A 98 50.93 11.91 -3.58
CA TYR A 98 51.80 11.53 -2.46
C TYR A 98 52.79 10.46 -2.95
N SER A 99 54.08 10.68 -2.73
CA SER A 99 55.16 9.77 -3.15
C SER A 99 55.86 9.21 -1.92
N GLY A 100 56.09 7.89 -1.89
CA GLY A 100 57.05 7.28 -0.98
C GLY A 100 56.48 6.34 0.10
N VAL A 101 56.09 5.13 -0.29
CA VAL A 101 56.44 3.89 0.42
C VAL A 101 56.88 2.88 -0.63
N GLN A 102 57.89 2.05 -0.33
CA GLN A 102 58.34 0.99 -1.26
C GLN A 102 57.41 -0.23 -1.21
N ALA A 103 57.27 -0.93 -2.33
CA ALA A 103 56.59 -2.22 -2.36
C ALA A 103 57.44 -3.30 -1.68
N SER A 104 56.83 -4.06 -0.78
CA SER A 104 57.29 -5.38 -0.35
C SER A 104 56.39 -6.43 -0.99
N ASN A 105 56.97 -7.36 -1.75
CA ASN A 105 56.22 -8.47 -2.34
C ASN A 105 55.78 -9.44 -1.22
N ASP A 106 54.48 -9.71 -1.12
CA ASP A 106 53.97 -10.97 -0.58
C ASP A 106 52.71 -11.38 -1.36
N SER A 107 52.37 -12.66 -1.32
CA SER A 107 51.47 -13.31 -2.29
C SER A 107 50.45 -14.21 -1.58
N PHE A 108 49.23 -13.71 -1.38
CA PHE A 108 48.12 -14.55 -0.89
C PHE A 108 46.83 -14.41 -1.69
N ASP A 109 46.48 -15.54 -2.29
CA ASP A 109 45.18 -16.22 -2.43
C ASP A 109 43.86 -15.44 -2.61
N THR A 110 42.97 -16.04 -3.40
CA THR A 110 41.64 -15.52 -3.73
C THR A 110 40.57 -16.06 -2.79
N THR A 111 39.82 -15.19 -2.13
CA THR A 111 38.54 -15.54 -1.49
C THR A 111 37.58 -14.35 -1.50
N GLU A 112 36.28 -14.62 -1.40
CA GLU A 112 35.21 -13.61 -1.52
C GLU A 112 35.25 -12.56 -0.41
N VAL A 113 34.92 -11.31 -0.76
CA VAL A 113 34.62 -10.25 0.20
C VAL A 113 33.18 -9.78 -0.02
N VAL A 114 32.25 -10.32 0.78
CA VAL A 114 30.88 -9.82 0.86
C VAL A 114 30.89 -8.46 1.57
N ALA A 115 30.56 -7.40 0.84
CA ALA A 115 30.61 -6.03 1.35
C ALA A 115 29.47 -5.74 2.34
N THR A 116 29.72 -5.94 3.63
CA THR A 116 28.82 -5.54 4.71
C THR A 116 29.04 -4.07 5.08
N SER A 117 28.16 -3.20 4.61
CA SER A 117 28.19 -1.77 4.93
C SER A 117 27.90 -1.55 6.43
N THR A 118 28.84 -0.92 7.13
CA THR A 118 28.67 -0.50 8.54
C THR A 118 28.91 1.00 8.68
N SER A 119 28.20 1.63 9.63
CA SER A 119 28.03 3.09 9.71
C SER A 119 29.34 3.84 9.96
N PHE A 120 29.69 4.75 9.04
CA PHE A 120 30.73 5.76 9.27
C PHE A 120 30.23 6.82 10.26
N ARG A 121 30.79 6.85 11.47
CA ARG A 121 30.69 8.01 12.38
C ARG A 121 31.82 8.99 12.09
N THR A 122 31.48 10.24 11.80
CA THR A 122 32.46 11.33 11.65
C THR A 122 33.14 11.61 12.99
N VAL A 123 34.45 11.35 13.08
CA VAL A 123 35.29 11.73 14.24
C VAL A 123 36.12 12.95 13.87
N THR A 124 35.82 14.09 14.48
CA THR A 124 36.60 15.32 14.31
C THR A 124 37.89 15.24 15.14
N ILE A 125 39.01 14.93 14.50
CA ILE A 125 40.34 14.98 15.14
C ILE A 125 40.85 16.42 15.12
N THR A 126 40.95 17.04 16.30
CA THR A 126 41.60 18.35 16.46
C THR A 126 43.09 18.15 16.70
N SER A 127 43.94 18.65 15.79
CA SER A 127 45.39 18.50 15.86
C SER A 127 46.03 19.38 16.94
N GLY A 128 46.20 18.84 18.16
CA GLY A 128 47.00 19.46 19.22
C GLY A 128 48.49 19.20 19.05
N THR A 129 49.29 20.23 18.80
CA THR A 129 50.76 20.12 18.68
C THR A 129 51.44 19.93 20.03
N LYS A 130 52.17 18.82 20.22
CA LYS A 130 53.08 18.66 21.37
C LYS A 130 54.27 19.61 21.27
N THR A 131 54.56 20.31 22.36
CA THR A 131 55.89 20.87 22.65
C THR A 131 56.41 20.21 23.94
N LEU A 132 57.72 19.95 24.02
CA LEU A 132 58.34 19.26 25.15
C LEU A 132 58.77 20.25 26.24
N GLY A 133 58.52 19.88 27.50
CA GLY A 133 58.97 20.55 28.73
C GLY A 133 58.91 19.55 29.88
N ALA A 134 59.82 19.64 30.85
CA ALA A 134 60.12 18.55 31.78
C ALA A 134 59.83 18.86 33.26
N SER A 135 60.14 17.87 34.11
CA SER A 135 60.45 17.95 35.56
C SER A 135 59.30 18.12 36.60
N THR A 136 58.90 16.96 37.16
CA THR A 136 58.85 16.60 38.61
C THR A 136 57.91 17.22 39.66
N PHE A 137 57.58 16.33 40.64
CA PHE A 137 57.18 16.54 42.05
C PHE A 137 55.81 17.17 42.42
N ALA A 138 54.83 16.28 42.65
CA ALA A 138 54.21 15.97 43.96
C ALA A 138 53.28 16.96 44.74
N HIS A 139 52.23 16.33 45.29
CA HIS A 139 51.55 16.57 46.59
C HIS A 139 50.77 17.88 46.90
N GLN A 140 49.44 17.68 46.90
CA GLN A 140 48.49 17.92 48.01
C GLN A 140 47.92 19.31 48.39
N ASP A 141 46.63 19.20 48.77
CA ASP A 141 45.82 19.93 49.75
C ASP A 141 45.26 21.35 49.51
N GLU A 142 43.92 21.39 49.63
CA GLU A 142 43.02 22.43 50.19
C GLU A 142 43.53 23.12 51.48
N PRO A 143 42.91 24.20 52.05
CA PRO A 143 41.54 24.69 51.80
C PRO A 143 41.33 26.24 51.73
N SER A 144 40.06 26.66 51.61
CA SER A 144 39.37 27.55 52.60
C SER A 144 38.75 28.90 52.17
N SER A 145 37.42 28.99 52.39
CA SER A 145 36.65 30.10 52.99
C SER A 145 36.58 31.53 52.39
N SER A 146 35.39 31.90 51.89
CA SER A 146 34.49 32.93 52.48
C SER A 146 33.20 33.03 51.63
N ALA A 147 31.93 32.87 52.07
CA ALA A 147 31.21 33.03 53.34
C ALA A 147 30.65 34.45 53.64
N GLN A 148 29.36 34.67 53.34
CA GLN A 148 28.44 35.50 54.15
C GLN A 148 26.97 35.19 53.80
N SER A 149 26.00 35.70 54.57
CA SER A 149 24.64 35.12 54.67
C SER A 149 23.55 36.10 55.13
N SER A 150 22.39 36.06 54.46
CA SER A 150 21.06 36.54 54.95
C SER A 150 19.97 36.07 53.95
N ASP A 151 18.91 35.32 54.28
CA ASP A 151 17.92 35.36 55.38
C ASP A 151 16.98 36.58 55.32
N SER A 152 15.65 36.53 55.54
CA SER A 152 14.71 35.51 56.10
C SER A 152 13.41 35.43 55.25
N ALA A 153 12.51 34.44 55.24
CA ALA A 153 12.11 33.30 56.10
C ALA A 153 10.91 33.52 57.06
N SER A 154 9.86 32.69 56.89
CA SER A 154 8.74 32.37 57.82
C SER A 154 7.98 31.13 57.27
N GLU A 155 8.05 29.92 57.86
CA GLU A 155 7.25 29.41 59.00
C GLU A 155 5.74 29.23 58.71
N SER A 156 4.98 28.21 59.16
CA SER A 156 5.20 26.87 59.79
C SER A 156 3.83 26.10 59.72
N SER A 157 3.58 24.82 60.05
CA SER A 157 4.36 23.75 60.71
C SER A 157 3.78 22.32 60.47
N SER A 158 4.19 21.35 61.31
CA SER A 158 3.88 19.90 61.43
C SER A 158 2.52 19.56 62.13
N LYS A 159 2.08 18.31 62.47
CA LYS A 159 2.77 17.03 62.86
C LYS A 159 1.78 15.82 62.96
N THR A 160 2.29 14.59 63.26
CA THR A 160 1.63 13.31 63.75
C THR A 160 1.73 12.13 62.74
N ILE A 161 2.29 10.91 62.90
CA ILE A 161 2.56 9.89 63.98
C ILE A 161 1.44 8.82 64.09
N SER A 162 1.60 7.47 64.12
CA SER A 162 2.68 6.47 63.84
C SER A 162 2.08 5.02 63.90
N SER A 163 2.93 3.95 63.89
CA SER A 163 2.64 2.53 64.34
C SER A 163 2.06 1.53 63.30
N SER A 164 2.34 0.21 63.30
CA SER A 164 3.37 -0.63 63.99
C SER A 164 3.41 -2.12 63.52
N ASN A 165 4.56 -2.81 63.75
CA ASN A 165 4.87 -4.27 63.72
C ASN A 165 5.33 -4.87 62.34
N PHE A 166 6.39 -5.70 62.17
CA PHE A 166 7.02 -6.86 62.90
C PHE A 166 6.15 -8.15 62.93
N ASP A 167 6.66 -9.38 62.78
CA ASP A 167 8.04 -9.92 62.96
C ASP A 167 8.39 -11.10 61.98
N SER A 168 9.44 -11.89 62.26
CA SER A 168 10.21 -12.74 61.33
C SER A 168 10.40 -14.20 61.81
N ASN A 169 10.65 -15.17 60.90
CA ASN A 169 11.48 -16.37 61.21
C ASN A 169 11.96 -17.21 59.99
N VAL A 170 12.88 -18.16 60.22
CA VAL A 170 13.72 -18.85 59.19
C VAL A 170 13.95 -20.34 59.54
N ASN A 171 14.04 -21.24 58.54
CA ASN A 171 14.98 -22.39 58.62
C ASN A 171 15.40 -23.03 57.25
N SER A 172 16.69 -23.39 57.21
CA SER A 172 17.54 -24.27 56.36
C SER A 172 16.88 -25.32 55.42
N SER A 173 17.54 -25.85 54.37
CA SER A 173 18.97 -26.25 54.31
C SER A 173 19.57 -26.45 52.88
N SER A 174 20.88 -26.17 52.72
CA SER A 174 21.91 -26.90 51.92
C SER A 174 21.62 -27.36 50.46
N SER A 175 22.49 -27.21 49.45
CA SER A 175 23.96 -27.03 49.44
C SER A 175 24.56 -26.57 48.08
N LYS A 176 25.87 -26.20 48.12
CA LYS A 176 26.88 -26.08 47.04
C LYS A 176 26.96 -24.80 46.19
N LEU A 177 28.20 -24.55 45.76
CA LEU A 177 28.75 -23.43 44.97
C LEU A 177 28.70 -23.79 43.46
N ASN A 178 28.90 -22.92 42.45
CA ASN A 178 29.99 -21.94 42.31
C ASN A 178 29.74 -20.88 41.19
N SER A 179 30.52 -19.79 41.30
CA SER A 179 30.71 -18.57 40.49
C SER A 179 30.55 -18.56 38.96
N ASN A 180 30.19 -17.36 38.48
CA ASN A 180 30.54 -16.71 37.20
C ASN A 180 30.29 -17.40 35.85
N SER A 181 29.49 -16.75 35.00
CA SER A 181 30.03 -16.00 33.84
C SER A 181 29.02 -15.00 33.27
N THR A 182 29.52 -13.86 32.77
CA THR A 182 28.72 -12.85 32.05
C THR A 182 28.38 -13.34 30.64
N SER A 183 27.11 -13.59 30.33
CA SER A 183 26.66 -13.89 28.97
C SER A 183 26.42 -12.62 28.16
N SER A 184 27.09 -12.52 27.01
CA SER A 184 26.88 -11.48 26.01
C SER A 184 25.44 -11.49 25.48
N LEU A 185 24.83 -10.32 25.33
CA LEU A 185 23.59 -10.15 24.57
C LEU A 185 23.86 -10.37 23.08
N ILE A 186 23.73 -11.62 22.63
CA ILE A 186 23.67 -11.95 21.21
C ILE A 186 22.31 -11.51 20.71
N SER A 187 22.26 -10.44 19.92
CA SER A 187 21.09 -10.11 19.10
C SER A 187 20.92 -11.18 18.02
N SER A 188 20.25 -12.27 18.35
CA SER A 188 19.79 -13.25 17.38
C SER A 188 18.84 -12.55 16.41
N SER A 189 19.33 -12.25 15.21
CA SER A 189 18.53 -11.80 14.07
C SER A 189 17.50 -12.90 13.78
N ARG A 190 16.30 -12.73 14.34
CA ARG A 190 15.24 -13.73 14.31
C ARG A 190 14.61 -13.73 12.91
N SER A 191 15.29 -14.39 11.97
CA SER A 191 14.79 -14.67 10.62
C SER A 191 13.42 -15.32 10.75
N SER A 192 12.39 -14.52 10.52
CA SER A 192 11.00 -14.92 10.69
C SER A 192 10.58 -15.72 9.47
N SER A 193 11.00 -16.98 9.42
CA SER A 193 10.57 -17.95 8.42
C SER A 193 9.10 -18.31 8.64
N THR A 194 8.20 -17.37 8.34
CA THR A 194 6.78 -17.63 8.08
C THR A 194 6.70 -18.77 7.06
N ASN A 195 6.02 -19.85 7.42
CA ASN A 195 6.04 -21.08 6.63
C ASN A 195 5.04 -20.99 5.47
N ILE A 196 5.36 -20.17 4.47
CA ILE A 196 4.53 -19.91 3.30
C ILE A 196 4.49 -21.17 2.43
N LYS A 197 3.41 -21.95 2.58
CA LYS A 197 3.16 -23.23 1.91
C LYS A 197 2.77 -23.01 0.44
N SER A 198 3.70 -23.27 -0.48
CA SER A 198 3.41 -23.32 -1.92
C SER A 198 2.42 -24.44 -2.26
N ILE A 199 1.52 -24.20 -3.22
CA ILE A 199 0.55 -25.19 -3.69
C ILE A 199 1.20 -26.08 -4.76
N SER A 200 1.14 -27.40 -4.55
CA SER A 200 1.78 -28.38 -5.44
C SER A 200 1.06 -28.44 -6.79
N GLY A 201 1.68 -27.89 -7.83
CA GLY A 201 1.06 -27.73 -9.16
C GLY A 201 0.19 -26.47 -9.30
N GLY A 202 0.22 -25.58 -8.29
CA GLY A 202 -0.43 -24.28 -8.36
C GLY A 202 0.22 -23.34 -9.39
N VAL A 203 -0.51 -22.30 -9.78
CA VAL A 203 -0.12 -21.38 -10.85
C VAL A 203 1.14 -20.60 -10.48
N SER A 204 2.09 -20.47 -11.41
CA SER A 204 3.37 -19.77 -11.17
C SER A 204 3.98 -19.23 -12.45
N GLY A 205 4.80 -18.18 -12.34
CA GLY A 205 5.43 -17.53 -13.47
C GLY A 205 6.56 -16.57 -13.07
N THR A 206 7.23 -16.01 -14.08
CA THR A 206 8.47 -15.21 -13.88
C THR A 206 8.46 -13.82 -14.52
N ASN A 207 7.34 -13.49 -15.16
CA ASN A 207 7.09 -12.34 -16.01
C ASN A 207 5.97 -11.43 -15.44
N GLY A 208 5.61 -11.62 -14.17
CA GLY A 208 4.54 -10.87 -13.53
C GLY A 208 4.89 -9.38 -13.40
N LYS A 209 3.92 -8.53 -13.70
CA LYS A 209 3.99 -7.08 -13.50
C LYS A 209 3.21 -6.67 -12.26
N THR A 210 3.55 -5.50 -11.71
CA THR A 210 2.76 -4.87 -10.64
C THR A 210 2.45 -3.42 -10.99
N THR A 211 1.35 -2.92 -10.44
CA THR A 211 1.03 -1.49 -10.33
C THR A 211 0.50 -1.20 -8.92
N TYR A 212 0.06 0.04 -8.67
CA TYR A 212 -0.53 0.45 -7.40
C TYR A 212 -1.90 1.08 -7.65
N TYR A 213 -2.91 0.69 -6.89
CA TYR A 213 -4.23 1.31 -6.94
C TYR A 213 -4.87 1.45 -5.55
N TRP A 214 -5.79 2.41 -5.46
CA TRP A 214 -6.84 2.47 -4.45
C TRP A 214 -7.97 3.34 -5.00
N ASP A 215 -8.98 2.68 -5.56
CA ASP A 215 -10.18 3.31 -6.13
C ASP A 215 -11.31 3.51 -5.10
N CYS A 216 -11.14 2.92 -3.90
CA CYS A 216 -12.13 2.77 -2.85
C CYS A 216 -13.38 1.95 -3.25
N CYS A 217 -13.41 1.31 -4.42
CA CYS A 217 -14.53 0.47 -4.81
C CYS A 217 -14.69 -0.72 -3.85
N SER A 218 -15.91 -1.25 -3.72
CA SER A 218 -16.09 -2.62 -3.23
C SER A 218 -15.26 -3.57 -4.11
N PRO A 219 -14.39 -4.43 -3.54
CA PRO A 219 -13.68 -5.45 -4.30
C PRO A 219 -14.65 -6.36 -5.06
N ALA A 220 -14.26 -6.85 -6.24
CA ALA A 220 -15.13 -7.68 -7.07
C ALA A 220 -15.62 -8.96 -6.37
N PHE A 221 -14.85 -9.52 -5.43
CA PHE A 221 -15.18 -10.79 -4.79
C PHE A 221 -16.03 -10.67 -3.51
N VAL A 222 -16.68 -9.51 -3.26
CA VAL A 222 -17.55 -9.31 -2.09
C VAL A 222 -18.85 -10.15 -2.13
N TRP A 223 -19.29 -10.55 -3.32
CA TRP A 223 -20.52 -11.35 -3.48
C TRP A 223 -20.27 -12.85 -3.29
N ALA A 224 -20.36 -13.31 -2.05
CA ALA A 224 -20.27 -14.72 -1.68
C ALA A 224 -21.22 -15.61 -2.51
N GLY A 225 -20.77 -16.81 -2.89
CA GLY A 225 -21.56 -17.76 -3.67
C GLY A 225 -21.63 -17.50 -5.19
N HIS A 226 -21.08 -16.39 -5.70
CA HIS A 226 -20.86 -16.19 -7.14
C HIS A 226 -19.60 -16.90 -7.67
N TYR A 227 -18.73 -17.36 -6.77
CA TYR A 227 -17.42 -17.96 -7.08
C TYR A 227 -17.33 -19.38 -6.54
N SER A 228 -17.00 -20.33 -7.41
CA SER A 228 -16.92 -21.75 -7.05
C SER A 228 -15.70 -22.04 -6.18
N GLY A 229 -15.93 -22.71 -5.04
CA GLY A 229 -14.86 -23.06 -4.10
C GLY A 229 -14.48 -21.94 -3.12
N VAL A 230 -15.35 -20.95 -2.93
CA VAL A 230 -15.19 -19.87 -1.94
C VAL A 230 -16.30 -19.97 -0.90
N GLU A 231 -15.95 -20.16 0.37
CA GLU A 231 -16.91 -20.41 1.47
C GLU A 231 -17.63 -19.13 1.91
N SER A 232 -16.92 -18.00 1.89
CA SER A 232 -17.42 -16.65 2.15
C SER A 232 -16.63 -15.66 1.29
N GLY A 233 -17.31 -14.65 0.74
CA GLY A 233 -16.69 -13.64 -0.12
C GLY A 233 -15.86 -12.63 0.68
N VAL A 234 -15.19 -11.73 -0.04
CA VAL A 234 -14.44 -10.63 0.57
C VAL A 234 -15.38 -9.72 1.37
N THR A 235 -14.88 -9.18 2.47
CA THR A 235 -15.62 -8.25 3.33
C THR A 235 -15.56 -6.86 2.72
N GLY A 236 -16.72 -6.31 2.35
CA GLY A 236 -16.85 -4.88 2.04
C GLY A 236 -17.18 -4.08 3.30
N CYS A 237 -16.84 -2.78 3.30
CA CYS A 237 -17.13 -1.86 4.39
C CYS A 237 -18.14 -0.78 3.98
N ASP A 238 -18.81 -0.14 4.96
CA ASP A 238 -19.44 1.16 4.74
C ASP A 238 -18.42 2.30 4.88
N SER A 239 -18.80 3.53 4.53
CA SER A 239 -17.93 4.73 4.47
C SER A 239 -17.39 5.21 5.83
N ASN A 240 -17.55 4.44 6.90
CA ASN A 240 -16.93 4.65 8.21
C ASN A 240 -15.94 3.51 8.54
N ASP A 241 -15.49 2.78 7.51
CA ASP A 241 -14.69 1.56 7.58
C ASP A 241 -15.28 0.44 8.46
N LYS A 242 -16.60 0.39 8.59
CA LYS A 242 -17.26 -0.65 9.38
C LYS A 242 -17.62 -1.84 8.48
N PRO A 243 -17.10 -3.06 8.74
CA PRO A 243 -17.45 -4.26 8.00
C PRO A 243 -18.96 -4.45 7.81
N LEU A 244 -19.34 -4.91 6.64
CA LEU A 244 -20.71 -5.27 6.27
C LEU A 244 -20.86 -6.79 6.21
N ALA A 245 -21.94 -7.29 6.79
CA ALA A 245 -22.34 -8.68 6.60
C ALA A 245 -22.74 -8.90 5.14
N TYR A 246 -22.37 -10.05 4.57
CA TYR A 246 -22.70 -10.39 3.19
C TYR A 246 -24.21 -10.27 2.92
N SER A 247 -24.55 -9.62 1.80
CA SER A 247 -25.89 -9.62 1.23
C SER A 247 -25.80 -9.49 -0.29
N SER A 248 -26.75 -10.11 -1.00
CA SER A 248 -26.91 -9.94 -2.45
C SER A 248 -27.39 -8.55 -2.85
N SER A 249 -27.72 -7.67 -1.89
CA SER A 249 -28.01 -6.25 -2.11
C SER A 249 -26.80 -5.32 -1.93
N LEU A 250 -25.62 -5.83 -1.52
CA LEU A 250 -24.40 -5.02 -1.43
C LEU A 250 -24.02 -4.47 -2.81
N LYS A 251 -23.67 -3.18 -2.86
CA LYS A 251 -23.43 -2.46 -4.11
C LYS A 251 -22.26 -1.50 -3.96
N SER A 252 -21.27 -1.63 -4.84
CA SER A 252 -20.05 -0.83 -4.83
C SER A 252 -20.34 0.68 -4.88
N GLY A 253 -19.68 1.49 -4.05
CA GLY A 253 -19.77 2.95 -4.06
C GLY A 253 -19.29 3.62 -5.36
N CYS A 254 -18.60 2.85 -6.22
CA CYS A 254 -18.26 3.22 -7.60
C CYS A 254 -19.47 3.13 -8.56
N GLN A 255 -20.60 2.56 -8.13
CA GLN A 255 -21.85 2.44 -8.89
C GLN A 255 -22.91 3.37 -8.29
N SER A 256 -23.78 3.94 -9.14
CA SER A 256 -24.85 4.86 -8.71
C SER A 256 -25.75 4.25 -7.63
N GLY A 257 -25.83 4.91 -6.46
CA GLY A 257 -26.60 4.46 -5.30
C GLY A 257 -25.99 3.28 -4.53
N GLY A 258 -24.72 2.93 -4.77
CA GLY A 258 -23.97 1.99 -3.93
C GLY A 258 -23.34 2.66 -2.71
N ASN A 259 -23.01 1.84 -1.71
CA ASN A 259 -22.48 2.27 -0.41
C ASN A 259 -21.51 1.24 0.22
N THR A 260 -20.97 0.33 -0.60
CA THR A 260 -19.97 -0.67 -0.20
C THR A 260 -18.60 -0.29 -0.78
N PHE A 261 -17.58 -0.27 0.06
CA PHE A 261 -16.21 0.19 -0.24
C PHE A 261 -15.17 -0.87 0.14
N SER A 262 -13.93 -0.69 -0.30
CA SER A 262 -12.79 -1.49 0.19
C SER A 262 -12.49 -1.13 1.64
N CYS A 263 -12.50 -2.12 2.54
CA CYS A 263 -12.11 -1.89 3.93
C CYS A 263 -10.65 -1.41 4.02
N SER A 264 -10.37 -0.42 4.87
CA SER A 264 -9.05 0.21 5.01
C SER A 264 -7.94 -0.80 5.31
N ASN A 265 -8.26 -1.81 6.12
CA ASN A 265 -7.35 -2.88 6.53
C ASN A 265 -6.97 -3.83 5.38
N GLN A 266 -7.62 -3.77 4.23
CA GLN A 266 -7.27 -4.51 3.01
C GLN A 266 -6.16 -3.82 2.19
N HIS A 267 -5.26 -3.09 2.87
CA HIS A 267 -4.04 -2.52 2.29
C HIS A 267 -2.81 -3.42 2.51
N ALA A 268 -1.72 -3.16 1.78
CA ALA A 268 -0.42 -3.80 2.02
C ALA A 268 0.21 -3.46 3.39
N PHE A 269 0.88 -4.40 4.04
CA PHE A 269 1.57 -4.22 5.33
C PHE A 269 2.85 -5.07 5.48
N SER A 270 3.82 -4.58 6.25
CA SER A 270 5.11 -5.26 6.48
C SER A 270 5.02 -6.30 7.59
N VAL A 271 5.54 -7.50 7.35
CA VAL A 271 5.70 -8.58 8.36
C VAL A 271 7.13 -8.60 8.92
N SER A 272 8.12 -8.30 8.07
CA SER A 272 9.52 -8.10 8.42
C SER A 272 10.16 -7.15 7.39
N ASP A 273 11.47 -6.89 7.51
CA ASP A 273 12.19 -6.07 6.52
C ASP A 273 12.12 -6.67 5.09
N ASP A 274 12.05 -7.99 4.95
CA ASP A 274 12.10 -8.70 3.66
C ASP A 274 10.79 -9.43 3.28
N LEU A 275 9.80 -9.45 4.18
CA LEU A 275 8.45 -9.98 3.90
C LEU A 275 7.36 -8.94 4.17
N ALA A 276 6.44 -8.80 3.22
CA ALA A 276 5.16 -8.13 3.38
C ALA A 276 3.98 -9.07 3.10
N TYR A 277 2.80 -8.68 3.57
CA TYR A 277 1.51 -9.25 3.17
C TYR A 277 0.63 -8.13 2.58
N GLY A 278 -0.41 -8.48 1.82
CA GLY A 278 -1.39 -7.52 1.34
C GLY A 278 -2.43 -8.12 0.41
N PHE A 279 -3.02 -7.24 -0.41
CA PHE A 279 -4.14 -7.58 -1.29
C PHE A 279 -3.90 -7.00 -2.68
N ALA A 280 -4.51 -7.59 -3.70
CA ALA A 280 -4.34 -7.15 -5.09
C ALA A 280 -5.60 -7.37 -5.95
N ALA A 281 -5.71 -6.56 -7.01
CA ALA A 281 -6.53 -6.90 -8.17
C ALA A 281 -5.69 -7.73 -9.16
N GLY A 282 -6.17 -8.90 -9.57
CA GLY A 282 -5.41 -9.85 -10.38
C GLY A 282 -5.84 -9.94 -11.84
N LYS A 283 -4.89 -10.34 -12.68
CA LYS A 283 -5.11 -10.99 -13.99
C LYS A 283 -3.95 -11.97 -14.26
N LEU A 284 -4.28 -13.24 -14.53
CA LEU A 284 -3.33 -14.29 -14.87
C LEU A 284 -3.89 -15.08 -16.07
N ALA A 285 -3.05 -15.37 -17.07
CA ALA A 285 -3.47 -16.09 -18.28
C ALA A 285 -3.97 -17.51 -18.00
N GLU A 286 -3.51 -18.11 -16.90
CA GLU A 286 -3.75 -19.49 -16.51
C GLU A 286 -5.06 -19.69 -15.73
N MET A 287 -5.82 -18.63 -15.42
CA MET A 287 -6.96 -18.69 -14.49
C MET A 287 -8.13 -17.81 -14.92
N THR A 288 -9.36 -18.27 -14.71
CA THR A 288 -10.55 -17.40 -14.76
C THR A 288 -10.64 -16.51 -13.52
N ASN A 289 -11.54 -15.52 -13.55
CA ASN A 289 -11.82 -14.66 -12.39
C ASN A 289 -12.31 -15.47 -11.18
N GLU A 290 -13.05 -16.56 -11.43
CA GLU A 290 -13.66 -17.43 -10.44
C GLU A 290 -12.64 -18.40 -9.81
N GLU A 291 -11.68 -18.88 -10.60
CA GLU A 291 -10.55 -19.68 -10.13
C GLU A 291 -9.57 -18.84 -9.30
N MET A 292 -9.36 -17.58 -9.71
CA MET A 292 -8.47 -16.65 -9.02
C MET A 292 -9.07 -16.09 -7.72
N ALA A 293 -10.40 -16.16 -7.56
CA ALA A 293 -11.13 -15.59 -6.43
C ALA A 293 -10.57 -16.03 -5.07
N CYS A 294 -10.05 -15.06 -4.32
CA CYS A 294 -9.47 -15.21 -2.98
C CYS A 294 -8.27 -16.16 -2.84
N THR A 295 -7.66 -16.58 -3.96
CA THR A 295 -6.34 -17.28 -3.94
C THR A 295 -5.24 -16.37 -3.40
N CYS A 296 -4.15 -16.97 -2.91
CA CYS A 296 -2.93 -16.23 -2.56
C CYS A 296 -1.74 -16.55 -3.45
N PHE A 297 -0.92 -15.52 -3.69
CA PHE A 297 0.33 -15.61 -4.44
C PHE A 297 1.49 -15.00 -3.66
N LYS A 298 2.60 -15.75 -3.55
CA LYS A 298 3.87 -15.21 -3.05
C LYS A 298 4.62 -14.57 -4.22
N LEU A 299 4.57 -13.24 -4.28
CA LEU A 299 5.37 -12.43 -5.16
C LEU A 299 6.81 -12.36 -4.64
N THR A 300 7.80 -12.44 -5.53
CA THR A 300 9.21 -12.15 -5.23
C THR A 300 9.69 -11.11 -6.23
N PHE A 301 10.06 -9.92 -5.76
CA PHE A 301 10.43 -8.79 -6.63
C PHE A 301 11.74 -9.07 -7.38
N THR A 302 11.79 -8.72 -8.66
CA THR A 302 12.94 -8.99 -9.55
C THR A 302 13.65 -7.74 -10.08
N SER A 303 13.14 -6.55 -9.76
CA SER A 303 13.70 -5.26 -10.18
C SER A 303 13.57 -4.18 -9.11
N SER A 304 14.22 -3.02 -9.35
CA SER A 304 14.42 -1.92 -8.40
C SER A 304 15.23 -2.32 -7.14
N ALA A 305 15.33 -1.41 -6.15
CA ALA A 305 16.12 -1.62 -4.93
C ALA A 305 15.57 -2.71 -3.99
N ILE A 306 14.31 -3.12 -4.17
CA ILE A 306 13.65 -4.17 -3.37
C ILE A 306 13.74 -5.58 -3.99
N ALA A 307 14.52 -5.77 -5.06
CA ALA A 307 14.69 -7.07 -5.69
C ALA A 307 15.17 -8.13 -4.66
N GLY A 308 14.50 -9.28 -4.64
CA GLY A 308 14.69 -10.35 -3.64
C GLY A 308 13.74 -10.31 -2.45
N LYS A 309 13.11 -9.16 -2.12
CA LYS A 309 12.03 -9.10 -1.12
C LYS A 309 10.81 -9.87 -1.60
N GLN A 310 10.00 -10.33 -0.63
CA GLN A 310 8.82 -11.15 -0.89
C GLN A 310 7.54 -10.47 -0.36
N MET A 311 6.43 -10.68 -1.07
CA MET A 311 5.12 -10.20 -0.64
C MET A 311 4.07 -11.27 -0.93
N VAL A 312 3.32 -11.72 0.07
CA VAL A 312 2.14 -12.56 -0.20
C VAL A 312 0.92 -11.67 -0.39
N VAL A 313 0.25 -11.80 -1.53
CA VAL A 313 -1.00 -11.10 -1.83
C VAL A 313 -2.17 -12.07 -1.89
N GLN A 314 -3.31 -11.71 -1.30
CA GLN A 314 -4.59 -12.35 -1.61
C GLN A 314 -5.29 -11.56 -2.74
N ILE A 315 -5.82 -12.26 -3.73
CA ILE A 315 -6.55 -11.62 -4.83
C ILE A 315 -7.99 -11.35 -4.39
N THR A 316 -8.33 -10.08 -4.14
CA THR A 316 -9.66 -9.65 -3.68
C THR A 316 -10.52 -9.03 -4.78
N ASN A 317 -9.89 -8.68 -5.91
CA ASN A 317 -10.49 -7.95 -7.01
C ASN A 317 -9.92 -8.46 -8.35
N THR A 318 -10.54 -8.07 -9.47
CA THR A 318 -10.03 -8.33 -10.83
C THR A 318 -9.77 -7.03 -11.57
N GLY A 319 -8.94 -7.06 -12.62
CA GLY A 319 -8.67 -5.87 -13.43
C GLY A 319 -8.37 -6.17 -14.90
N VAL A 320 -8.57 -5.16 -15.74
CA VAL A 320 -8.47 -5.28 -17.20
C VAL A 320 -7.15 -4.68 -17.68
N TYR A 321 -6.07 -5.48 -17.60
CA TYR A 321 -4.73 -5.06 -18.00
C TYR A 321 -4.38 -5.52 -19.42
N SER A 322 -3.52 -4.76 -20.10
CA SER A 322 -2.98 -5.11 -21.43
C SER A 322 -2.02 -6.31 -21.40
N ASP A 323 -1.43 -6.58 -20.24
CA ASP A 323 -0.57 -7.73 -20.00
C ASP A 323 -1.35 -8.88 -19.36
N ASP A 324 -0.96 -10.11 -19.62
CA ASP A 324 -1.71 -11.29 -19.16
C ASP A 324 -1.27 -11.81 -17.78
N HIS A 325 -0.29 -11.16 -17.14
CA HIS A 325 0.25 -11.55 -15.82
C HIS A 325 0.51 -10.31 -14.97
N HIS A 326 -0.50 -9.88 -14.22
CA HIS A 326 -0.53 -8.56 -13.56
C HIS A 326 -1.15 -8.62 -12.16
N PHE A 327 -0.49 -7.99 -11.20
CA PHE A 327 -0.95 -7.82 -9.81
C PHE A 327 -0.99 -6.33 -9.46
N ASP A 328 -2.16 -5.71 -9.50
CA ASP A 328 -2.33 -4.32 -9.12
C ASP A 328 -2.53 -4.25 -7.60
N LEU A 329 -1.55 -3.67 -6.90
CA LEU A 329 -1.42 -3.84 -5.45
C LEU A 329 -2.24 -2.80 -4.69
N ALA A 330 -3.07 -3.25 -3.74
CA ALA A 330 -3.97 -2.39 -2.97
C ALA A 330 -3.17 -1.52 -1.98
N MET A 331 -3.02 -0.24 -2.33
CA MET A 331 -2.22 0.74 -1.61
C MET A 331 -2.90 2.10 -1.63
N PRO A 332 -3.44 2.59 -0.50
CA PRO A 332 -4.04 3.91 -0.42
C PRO A 332 -3.13 5.00 -0.97
N GLY A 333 -3.61 5.79 -1.93
CA GLY A 333 -2.80 6.77 -2.65
C GLY A 333 -1.97 6.19 -3.81
N GLY A 334 -2.22 4.94 -4.24
CA GLY A 334 -1.71 4.37 -5.50
C GLY A 334 -2.37 4.98 -6.75
N GLY A 335 -3.59 5.50 -6.62
CA GLY A 335 -4.39 6.11 -7.69
C GLY A 335 -5.72 5.38 -7.88
N VAL A 336 -6.76 6.11 -8.26
CA VAL A 336 -8.13 5.57 -8.47
C VAL A 336 -8.31 4.86 -9.82
N GLY A 337 -7.36 4.99 -10.74
CA GLY A 337 -7.45 4.45 -12.08
C GLY A 337 -8.73 4.88 -12.81
N ASP A 338 -9.36 3.94 -13.52
CA ASP A 338 -10.60 4.16 -14.27
C ASP A 338 -11.79 4.50 -13.34
N PHE A 339 -11.84 3.96 -12.11
CA PHE A 339 -12.97 4.09 -11.19
C PHE A 339 -12.90 5.34 -10.29
N THR A 340 -12.79 6.51 -10.94
CA THR A 340 -12.62 7.83 -10.31
C THR A 340 -13.68 8.25 -9.27
N THR A 341 -14.83 7.58 -9.22
CA THR A 341 -15.96 7.94 -8.35
C THR A 341 -15.87 7.37 -6.93
N GLY A 342 -15.21 6.23 -6.71
CA GLY A 342 -15.30 5.49 -5.44
C GLY A 342 -14.89 6.30 -4.22
N CYS A 343 -13.65 6.80 -4.19
CA CYS A 343 -13.15 7.60 -3.07
C CYS A 343 -13.89 8.95 -2.91
N THR A 344 -14.54 9.45 -3.97
CA THR A 344 -15.42 10.63 -3.90
C THR A 344 -16.78 10.30 -3.27
N SER A 345 -17.31 9.10 -3.52
CA SER A 345 -18.51 8.57 -2.83
C SER A 345 -18.25 8.24 -1.35
N GLU A 346 -17.03 7.82 -1.00
CA GLU A 346 -16.68 7.44 0.37
C GLU A 346 -16.33 8.65 1.25
N PHE A 347 -15.35 9.46 0.83
CA PHE A 347 -14.78 10.56 1.62
C PHE A 347 -15.27 11.95 1.17
N GLY A 348 -16.19 12.00 0.21
CA GLY A 348 -16.76 13.22 -0.34
C GLY A 348 -15.87 13.93 -1.37
N SER A 349 -16.37 15.05 -1.89
CA SER A 349 -15.73 15.85 -2.95
C SER A 349 -14.42 16.57 -2.55
N GLY A 350 -13.90 16.32 -1.33
CA GLY A 350 -12.54 16.71 -0.95
C GLY A 350 -11.45 15.77 -1.48
N TYR A 351 -11.83 14.59 -1.99
CA TYR A 351 -10.90 13.62 -2.60
C TYR A 351 -10.03 14.28 -3.69
N THR A 352 -8.73 14.39 -3.44
CA THR A 352 -7.75 15.08 -4.31
C THR A 352 -6.34 14.47 -4.23
N TRP A 353 -6.25 13.14 -4.03
CA TRP A 353 -4.99 12.46 -3.71
C TRP A 353 -4.12 12.15 -4.94
N GLY A 354 -3.34 13.14 -5.37
CA GLY A 354 -2.32 12.96 -6.42
C GLY A 354 -2.91 12.77 -7.82
N LYS A 355 -2.34 11.84 -8.60
CA LYS A 355 -2.73 11.53 -9.98
C LYS A 355 -3.73 10.38 -10.05
N THR A 356 -4.61 10.41 -11.06
CA THR A 356 -5.54 9.30 -11.37
C THR A 356 -4.84 7.94 -11.44
N TYR A 357 -3.71 7.86 -12.13
CA TYR A 357 -2.86 6.67 -12.22
C TYR A 357 -1.49 6.97 -11.57
N GLY A 358 -1.00 6.05 -10.74
CA GLY A 358 0.25 6.23 -9.98
C GLY A 358 0.14 7.13 -8.74
N GLY A 359 -0.99 7.82 -8.56
CA GLY A 359 -1.41 8.39 -7.28
C GLY A 359 -0.53 9.52 -6.77
N ILE A 360 -0.28 9.50 -5.46
CA ILE A 360 0.64 10.43 -4.80
C ILE A 360 2.11 10.09 -5.11
N SER A 361 3.01 11.02 -4.79
CA SER A 361 4.40 11.06 -5.24
C SER A 361 5.45 10.98 -4.13
N SER A 362 5.08 11.26 -2.88
CA SER A 362 6.00 11.31 -1.74
C SER A 362 5.42 10.72 -0.46
N LEU A 363 6.28 10.29 0.47
CA LEU A 363 5.87 9.85 1.81
C LEU A 363 5.07 10.93 2.57
N SER A 364 5.43 12.21 2.38
CA SER A 364 4.72 13.36 2.97
C SER A 364 3.33 13.59 2.37
N ASP A 365 3.06 13.11 1.16
CA ASP A 365 1.74 13.25 0.54
C ASP A 365 0.70 12.40 1.30
N CYS A 366 1.12 11.34 2.00
CA CYS A 366 0.25 10.49 2.82
C CYS A 366 -0.44 11.24 3.97
N GLU A 367 0.11 12.35 4.45
CA GLU A 367 -0.56 13.15 5.51
C GLU A 367 -1.84 13.85 5.00
N ASN A 368 -2.09 13.87 3.69
CA ASN A 368 -3.31 14.40 3.08
C ASN A 368 -4.41 13.33 2.88
N LEU A 369 -4.11 12.06 3.19
CA LEU A 369 -5.11 10.99 3.20
C LEU A 369 -5.78 10.90 4.60
N PRO A 370 -7.04 10.42 4.66
CA PRO A 370 -7.71 10.06 5.90
C PRO A 370 -6.80 9.21 6.79
N GLU A 371 -6.76 9.51 8.09
CA GLU A 371 -5.83 8.90 9.06
C GLU A 371 -5.76 7.37 8.95
N ILE A 372 -6.92 6.73 8.80
CA ILE A 372 -7.09 5.28 8.68
C ILE A 372 -6.39 4.67 7.45
N LEU A 373 -6.25 5.43 6.35
CA LEU A 373 -5.60 5.00 5.11
C LEU A 373 -4.09 5.25 5.12
N GLN A 374 -3.57 6.03 6.07
CA GLN A 374 -2.18 6.48 6.03
C GLN A 374 -1.16 5.35 6.24
N THR A 375 -1.51 4.28 6.96
CA THR A 375 -0.60 3.14 7.19
C THR A 375 -0.27 2.42 5.88
N GLY A 376 -1.29 2.02 5.11
CA GLY A 376 -1.12 1.42 3.78
C GLY A 376 -0.49 2.37 2.76
N CYS A 377 -0.73 3.68 2.88
CA CYS A 377 -0.06 4.70 2.08
C CYS A 377 1.45 4.75 2.38
N LYS A 378 1.82 4.80 3.66
CA LYS A 378 3.21 4.93 4.12
C LYS A 378 4.04 3.68 3.78
N PHE A 379 3.41 2.49 3.69
CA PHE A 379 4.04 1.24 3.21
C PHE A 379 4.72 1.39 1.83
N ARG A 380 4.08 2.06 0.87
CA ARG A 380 4.61 2.25 -0.51
C ARG A 380 5.97 2.95 -0.52
N PHE A 381 6.20 3.89 0.38
CA PHE A 381 7.44 4.67 0.43
C PHE A 381 8.44 4.14 1.46
N GLN A 382 7.98 3.42 2.49
CA GLN A 382 8.85 2.88 3.55
C GLN A 382 9.36 1.48 3.24
N TRP A 383 8.47 0.52 2.91
CA TRP A 383 8.84 -0.88 2.71
C TRP A 383 9.15 -1.19 1.25
N LEU A 384 8.31 -0.72 0.31
CA LEU A 384 8.60 -0.77 -1.13
C LEU A 384 9.61 0.30 -1.58
N GLN A 385 10.08 1.16 -0.67
CA GLN A 385 11.11 2.18 -0.92
C GLN A 385 10.78 3.16 -2.07
N GLY A 386 9.50 3.34 -2.41
CA GLY A 386 9.09 4.17 -3.54
C GLY A 386 9.43 3.57 -4.91
N ALA A 387 9.54 2.24 -5.01
CA ALA A 387 9.63 1.56 -6.31
C ALA A 387 8.48 1.97 -7.24
N ASP A 388 8.73 1.89 -8.55
CA ASP A 388 7.74 2.16 -9.59
C ASP A 388 7.49 0.87 -10.39
N ASN A 389 6.29 0.31 -10.23
CA ASN A 389 5.79 -0.87 -10.97
C ASN A 389 6.77 -2.05 -11.07
N PRO A 390 7.39 -2.50 -9.95
CA PRO A 390 8.44 -3.51 -9.95
C PRO A 390 7.93 -4.86 -10.46
N THR A 391 8.71 -5.50 -11.33
CA THR A 391 8.46 -6.84 -11.84
C THR A 391 8.60 -7.90 -10.74
N VAL A 392 7.87 -9.01 -10.88
CA VAL A 392 7.82 -10.10 -9.90
C VAL A 392 7.90 -11.48 -10.56
N LYS A 393 8.49 -12.45 -9.85
CA LYS A 393 8.11 -13.86 -9.97
C LYS A 393 6.94 -14.12 -9.03
N TYR A 394 6.05 -15.03 -9.38
CA TYR A 394 4.91 -15.39 -8.55
C TYR A 394 4.74 -16.91 -8.50
N GLU A 395 4.27 -17.41 -7.38
CA GLU A 395 3.82 -18.78 -7.20
C GLU A 395 2.59 -18.79 -6.28
N GLN A 396 1.61 -19.64 -6.59
CA GLN A 396 0.41 -19.80 -5.78
C GLN A 396 0.75 -20.48 -4.45
N VAL A 397 0.23 -19.93 -3.37
CA VAL A 397 0.49 -20.36 -1.99
C VAL A 397 -0.83 -20.43 -1.24
N VAL A 398 -0.89 -21.30 -0.24
CA VAL A 398 -2.00 -21.30 0.72
C VAL A 398 -2.04 -19.97 1.44
N CYS A 399 -3.21 -19.35 1.50
CA CYS A 399 -3.37 -18.04 2.11
C CYS A 399 -2.98 -18.05 3.60
N PRO A 400 -2.06 -17.16 4.02
CA PRO A 400 -1.83 -16.88 5.43
C PRO A 400 -3.13 -16.47 6.13
N SER A 401 -3.33 -16.96 7.35
CA SER A 401 -4.47 -16.61 8.19
C SER A 401 -4.58 -15.10 8.46
N GLU A 402 -3.46 -14.40 8.40
CA GLU A 402 -3.30 -12.97 8.53
C GLU A 402 -3.95 -12.19 7.38
N LEU A 403 -4.14 -12.82 6.21
CA LEU A 403 -4.90 -12.26 5.08
C LEU A 403 -6.37 -12.68 5.12
N THR A 404 -6.65 -13.98 5.30
CA THR A 404 -8.05 -14.48 5.30
C THR A 404 -8.87 -13.96 6.48
N SER A 405 -8.24 -13.65 7.62
CA SER A 405 -8.93 -13.01 8.77
C SER A 405 -9.24 -11.53 8.56
N ILE A 406 -8.60 -10.88 7.58
CA ILE A 406 -8.83 -9.47 7.21
C ILE A 406 -9.86 -9.38 6.09
N SER A 407 -9.72 -10.21 5.05
CA SER A 407 -10.69 -10.25 3.94
C SER A 407 -11.98 -10.97 4.33
N GLY A 408 -11.95 -11.87 5.31
CA GLY A 408 -13.05 -12.81 5.56
C GLY A 408 -13.20 -13.88 4.48
N CYS A 409 -12.32 -13.94 3.49
CA CYS A 409 -12.43 -14.82 2.33
C CYS A 409 -11.39 -15.94 2.39
N THR A 410 -11.84 -17.18 2.29
CA THR A 410 -11.00 -18.40 2.22
C THR A 410 -11.54 -19.31 1.13
N ARG A 411 -10.64 -20.04 0.44
CA ARG A 411 -11.02 -21.06 -0.54
C ARG A 411 -11.08 -22.44 0.08
N ASN A 412 -11.91 -23.29 -0.52
CA ASN A 412 -12.20 -24.65 -0.07
C ASN A 412 -11.16 -25.68 -0.54
N ASP A 413 -10.12 -25.24 -1.28
CA ASP A 413 -9.12 -26.09 -1.96
C ASP A 413 -7.66 -25.86 -1.50
N GLU A 414 -7.42 -25.18 -0.36
CA GLU A 414 -6.07 -24.80 0.16
C GLU A 414 -5.59 -25.56 1.44
#